data_AF-A0A8X8XED8-F1
#
_entry.id   AF-A0A8X8XED8-F1
#
_cell.length_a   1.000
_cell.length_b   1.000
_cell.length_c   1.000
_cell.angle_alpha   90.00
_cell.angle_beta   90.00
_cell.angle_gamma   90.00
#
_symmetry.space_group_name_H-M   'P 1'
#
loop_
_entity.id
_entity.type
_entity.pdbx_description
1 polymer ?
#
loop_
_entity_poly.entity_id
_entity_poly.type
_entity_poly.pdbx_seq_one_letter_code
_entity_poly.pdbx_strand_id
1 'polypeptide(L)'
;MEFSVTTRAKGLVAPSAAVEVIREALGKALVPYYPLAGRLRVSDENELQIACTGDGIWVVDALADCTLDDVNYLDDAMFIPYEKLLPPPPPQTDGVDPLVQIQVTQFGCDGFVMGLIFCHSICDGLGAAQFLNAVGEMARGVPAPTTPPSPSVPLPMSFPLLPDHQLEPAIIDVSTDEIEKLKREFRQRSGKNCSTFEPPLPEGFYGNCFFPVTVTAASREVVAKDVFEVVELIKEGKARLAEEFRKWAGKAGAQTGPDRFAPPLEYRTLFISEWGRLGSMEVDYGWGTRFMLFRFRGRA
;
A
#
# COMPACT_ATOMS: atom_id res chain seq x y z
N MET A 1 13.73 -25.28 -12.91
CA MET A 1 12.26 -25.42 -12.80
C MET A 1 11.63 -24.20 -13.45
N GLU A 2 10.59 -24.39 -14.24
CA GLU A 2 9.82 -23.27 -14.82
C GLU A 2 8.69 -22.94 -13.82
N PHE A 3 8.72 -21.76 -13.21
CA PHE A 3 7.68 -21.35 -12.25
C PHE A 3 6.36 -21.08 -12.97
N SER A 4 5.31 -21.85 -12.68
CA SER A 4 3.98 -21.64 -13.24
C SER A 4 2.92 -21.41 -12.17
N VAL A 5 2.06 -20.42 -12.43
CA VAL A 5 0.88 -20.13 -11.61
C VAL A 5 -0.33 -20.32 -12.50
N THR A 6 -1.25 -21.18 -12.08
CA THR A 6 -2.49 -21.42 -12.81
C THR A 6 -3.67 -20.90 -12.00
N THR A 7 -4.54 -20.12 -12.66
CA THR A 7 -5.80 -19.71 -12.07
C THR A 7 -6.73 -20.91 -12.00
N ARG A 8 -7.46 -21.02 -10.90
CA ARG A 8 -8.33 -22.16 -10.71
C ARG A 8 -9.60 -22.04 -11.55
N ALA A 9 -9.85 -23.03 -12.42
CA ALA A 9 -11.16 -23.19 -13.03
C ALA A 9 -12.19 -23.60 -11.96
N LYS A 10 -13.41 -23.05 -12.01
CA LYS A 10 -14.50 -23.43 -11.09
C LYS A 10 -14.70 -24.95 -11.13
N GLY A 11 -14.44 -25.64 -10.01
CA GLY A 11 -14.93 -27.00 -9.75
C GLY A 11 -13.94 -28.18 -9.88
N LEU A 12 -12.63 -27.98 -10.06
CA LEU A 12 -11.70 -29.10 -10.36
C LEU A 12 -10.82 -29.58 -9.19
N VAL A 13 -10.66 -28.81 -8.10
CA VAL A 13 -9.94 -29.23 -6.88
C VAL A 13 -10.59 -28.52 -5.68
N ALA A 14 -10.66 -29.15 -4.50
CA ALA A 14 -11.19 -28.51 -3.29
C ALA A 14 -10.24 -27.41 -2.78
N PRO A 15 -10.69 -26.19 -2.46
CA PRO A 15 -9.82 -25.13 -1.95
C PRO A 15 -9.11 -25.57 -0.67
N SER A 16 -7.86 -25.15 -0.48
CA SER A 16 -7.21 -25.38 0.81
C SER A 16 -7.96 -24.66 1.90
N ALA A 17 -7.81 -25.15 3.12
CA ALA A 17 -8.38 -24.51 4.31
C ALA A 17 -7.99 -23.01 4.39
N ALA A 18 -6.78 -22.64 3.97
CA ALA A 18 -6.31 -21.25 3.97
C ALA A 18 -7.13 -20.34 3.03
N VAL A 19 -7.38 -20.79 1.80
CA VAL A 19 -8.15 -20.00 0.81
C VAL A 19 -9.58 -19.78 1.29
N GLU A 20 -10.24 -20.81 1.81
CA GLU A 20 -11.61 -20.69 2.32
C GLU A 20 -11.70 -19.73 3.51
N VAL A 21 -10.80 -19.88 4.48
CA VAL A 21 -10.76 -19.03 5.67
C VAL A 21 -10.53 -17.57 5.29
N ILE A 22 -9.58 -17.29 4.39
CA ILE A 22 -9.30 -15.93 3.92
C ILE A 22 -10.53 -15.35 3.20
N ARG A 23 -11.17 -16.14 2.32
CA ARG A 23 -12.36 -15.70 1.57
C ARG A 23 -13.54 -15.40 2.49
N GLU A 24 -13.79 -16.26 3.48
CA GLU A 24 -14.82 -16.03 4.49
C GLU A 24 -14.51 -14.78 5.34
N ALA A 25 -13.25 -14.63 5.75
CA ALA A 25 -12.79 -13.48 6.52
C ALA A 25 -12.92 -12.15 5.75
N LEU A 26 -12.60 -12.15 4.44
CA LEU A 26 -12.84 -11.01 3.56
C LEU A 26 -14.32 -10.64 3.52
N GLY A 27 -15.21 -11.63 3.37
CA GLY A 27 -16.66 -11.39 3.40
C GLY A 27 -17.13 -10.73 4.70
N LYS A 28 -16.63 -11.19 5.85
CA LYS A 28 -16.94 -10.60 7.16
C LYS A 28 -16.36 -9.19 7.31
N ALA A 29 -15.12 -8.98 6.91
CA ALA A 29 -14.44 -7.69 7.03
C ALA A 29 -15.05 -6.63 6.10
N LEU A 30 -15.57 -7.02 4.93
CA LEU A 30 -16.25 -6.09 4.01
C LEU A 30 -17.58 -5.56 4.56
N VAL A 31 -18.16 -6.15 5.60
CA VAL A 31 -19.39 -5.61 6.22
C VAL A 31 -19.13 -4.24 6.87
N PRO A 32 -18.19 -4.09 7.82
CA PRO A 32 -17.82 -2.77 8.34
C PRO A 32 -17.05 -1.92 7.30
N TYR A 33 -16.29 -2.53 6.39
CA TYR A 33 -15.56 -1.84 5.31
C TYR A 33 -16.34 -1.79 3.99
N TYR A 34 -17.67 -1.64 4.05
CA TYR A 34 -18.55 -1.73 2.87
C TYR A 34 -18.20 -0.80 1.70
N PRO A 35 -17.58 0.40 1.89
CA PRO A 35 -17.18 1.22 0.74
C PRO A 35 -16.15 0.54 -0.16
N LEU A 36 -15.33 -0.38 0.36
CA LEU A 36 -14.35 -1.15 -0.43
C LEU A 36 -15.00 -2.12 -1.42
N ALA A 37 -16.26 -2.52 -1.15
CA ALA A 37 -17.07 -3.33 -2.05
C ALA A 37 -17.87 -2.49 -3.06
N GLY A 38 -17.73 -1.16 -3.01
CA GLY A 38 -18.33 -0.22 -3.95
C GLY A 38 -17.49 0.01 -5.20
N ARG A 39 -17.78 1.10 -5.92
CA ARG A 39 -17.16 1.47 -7.19
C ARG A 39 -16.95 2.96 -7.30
N LEU A 40 -15.92 3.38 -8.02
CA LEU A 40 -15.70 4.80 -8.30
C LEU A 40 -16.80 5.33 -9.23
N ARG A 41 -17.34 6.50 -8.91
CA ARG A 41 -18.29 7.23 -9.74
C ARG A 41 -17.98 8.72 -9.67
N VAL A 42 -18.12 9.42 -10.78
CA VAL A 42 -18.11 10.89 -10.79
C VAL A 42 -19.54 11.39 -10.58
N SER A 43 -19.73 12.32 -9.64
CA SER A 43 -21.01 12.97 -9.36
C SER A 43 -21.35 14.01 -10.44
N ASP A 44 -22.59 14.50 -10.44
CA ASP A 44 -23.02 15.58 -11.35
C ASP A 44 -22.24 16.89 -11.11
N GLU A 45 -21.65 17.04 -9.93
CA GLU A 45 -20.79 18.17 -9.54
C GLU A 45 -19.31 17.95 -9.90
N ASN A 46 -19.00 16.91 -10.68
CA ASN A 46 -17.65 16.52 -11.09
C ASN A 46 -16.73 16.15 -9.92
N GLU A 47 -17.32 15.66 -8.82
CA GLU A 47 -16.58 15.11 -7.69
C GLU A 47 -16.47 13.60 -7.81
N LEU A 48 -15.29 13.05 -7.56
CA LEU A 48 -15.12 11.60 -7.52
C LEU A 48 -15.59 11.06 -6.17
N GLN A 49 -16.54 10.12 -6.22
CA GLN A 49 -17.24 9.53 -5.09
C GLN A 49 -17.20 7.99 -5.17
N ILE A 50 -17.55 7.34 -4.07
CA ILE A 50 -17.71 5.88 -4.02
C ILE A 50 -19.21 5.55 -4.04
N ALA A 51 -19.66 4.91 -5.11
CA ALA A 51 -20.96 4.25 -5.14
C ALA A 51 -20.88 2.96 -4.33
N CYS A 52 -21.45 2.96 -3.14
CA CYS A 52 -21.48 1.81 -2.23
C CYS A 52 -22.53 0.76 -2.68
N THR A 53 -22.32 0.18 -3.86
CA THR A 53 -23.24 -0.76 -4.52
C THR A 53 -23.24 -2.15 -3.91
N GLY A 54 -22.15 -2.53 -3.21
CA GLY A 54 -22.00 -3.87 -2.66
C GLY A 54 -21.66 -4.93 -3.72
N ASP A 55 -21.15 -4.52 -4.88
CA ASP A 55 -20.74 -5.41 -5.98
C ASP A 55 -19.54 -6.31 -5.59
N GLY A 56 -18.92 -6.06 -4.44
CA GLY A 56 -17.86 -6.89 -3.88
C GLY A 56 -16.48 -6.53 -4.43
N ILE A 57 -15.50 -7.39 -4.13
CA ILE A 57 -14.10 -7.24 -4.55
C ILE A 57 -13.72 -8.35 -5.53
N TRP A 58 -12.66 -8.16 -6.30
CA TRP A 58 -12.15 -9.21 -7.20
C TRP A 58 -11.25 -10.17 -6.43
N VAL A 59 -11.59 -11.46 -6.39
CA VAL A 59 -10.80 -12.48 -5.68
C VAL A 59 -10.50 -13.66 -6.60
N VAL A 60 -9.22 -13.96 -6.76
CA VAL A 60 -8.71 -15.05 -7.58
C VAL A 60 -7.99 -16.08 -6.71
N ASP A 61 -8.32 -17.36 -6.90
CA ASP A 61 -7.58 -18.47 -6.32
C ASP A 61 -6.61 -19.02 -7.35
N ALA A 62 -5.36 -19.21 -6.95
CA ALA A 62 -4.30 -19.70 -7.82
C ALA A 62 -3.48 -20.80 -7.14
N LEU A 63 -2.88 -21.66 -7.96
CA LEU A 63 -1.96 -22.71 -7.53
C LEU A 63 -0.60 -22.48 -8.19
N ALA A 64 0.47 -22.54 -7.39
CA ALA A 64 1.84 -22.63 -7.84
C ALA A 64 2.25 -24.10 -7.93
N ASP A 65 3.00 -24.46 -8.97
CA ASP A 65 3.52 -25.82 -9.20
C ASP A 65 4.81 -26.14 -8.43
N CYS A 66 5.23 -25.24 -7.54
CA CYS A 66 6.41 -25.36 -6.71
C CYS A 66 6.09 -25.13 -5.23
N THR A 67 7.07 -25.37 -4.36
CA THR A 67 7.03 -25.01 -2.94
C THR A 67 7.58 -23.59 -2.72
N LEU A 68 7.41 -23.04 -1.50
CA LEU A 68 8.06 -21.77 -1.13
C LEU A 68 9.59 -21.91 -1.02
N ASP A 69 10.08 -23.09 -0.62
CA ASP A 69 11.53 -23.39 -0.54
C ASP A 69 12.18 -23.37 -1.93
N ASP A 70 11.49 -23.93 -2.94
CA ASP A 70 11.95 -23.92 -4.34
C ASP A 70 12.17 -22.50 -4.91
N VAL A 71 11.57 -21.49 -4.29
CA VAL A 71 11.62 -20.08 -4.72
C VAL A 71 12.29 -19.19 -3.66
N ASN A 72 13.10 -19.80 -2.79
CA ASN A 72 13.86 -19.13 -1.73
C ASN A 72 12.99 -18.20 -0.87
N TYR A 73 11.77 -18.63 -0.53
CA TYR A 73 10.80 -17.84 0.27
C TYR A 73 10.54 -16.42 -0.27
N LEU A 74 10.78 -16.21 -1.57
CA LEU A 74 10.74 -14.93 -2.28
C LEU A 74 11.86 -13.95 -1.89
N ASP A 75 12.84 -14.32 -1.05
CA ASP A 75 13.96 -13.46 -0.65
C ASP A 75 14.75 -12.94 -1.86
N ASP A 76 14.87 -13.76 -2.92
CA ASP A 76 15.51 -13.36 -4.18
C ASP A 76 14.47 -12.97 -5.24
N ALA A 77 14.33 -11.66 -5.44
CA ALA A 77 13.39 -11.05 -6.37
C ALA A 77 13.60 -11.37 -7.87
N MET A 78 14.65 -12.10 -8.20
CA MET A 78 14.97 -12.45 -9.58
C MET A 78 14.34 -13.78 -10.05
N PHE A 79 13.83 -14.62 -9.14
CA PHE A 79 13.36 -15.97 -9.51
C PHE A 79 11.89 -16.05 -9.97
N ILE A 80 11.04 -15.09 -9.58
CA ILE A 80 9.61 -15.11 -9.94
C ILE A 80 9.19 -13.81 -10.60
N PRO A 81 8.52 -13.86 -11.78
CA PRO A 81 7.77 -12.72 -12.29
C PRO A 81 6.61 -12.46 -11.33
N TYR A 82 6.78 -11.49 -10.43
CA TYR A 82 5.78 -11.17 -9.41
C TYR A 82 4.41 -10.78 -9.94
N GLU A 83 4.33 -10.34 -11.20
CA GLU A 83 3.07 -10.15 -11.92
C GLU A 83 2.19 -11.43 -11.88
N LYS A 84 2.79 -12.63 -11.81
CA LYS A 84 2.06 -13.91 -11.66
C LYS A 84 1.48 -14.13 -10.26
N LEU A 85 1.98 -13.44 -9.25
CA LEU A 85 1.49 -13.50 -7.86
C LEU A 85 0.45 -12.41 -7.57
N LEU A 86 0.18 -11.51 -8.53
CA LEU A 86 -0.87 -10.50 -8.46
C LEU A 86 -2.15 -10.98 -9.16
N PRO A 87 -3.32 -10.50 -8.72
CA PRO A 87 -4.57 -10.83 -9.41
C PRO A 87 -4.51 -10.38 -10.87
N PRO A 88 -4.88 -11.25 -11.83
CA PRO A 88 -5.05 -10.84 -13.21
C PRO A 88 -6.18 -9.81 -13.31
N PRO A 89 -6.17 -8.96 -14.36
CA PRO A 89 -7.25 -8.03 -14.61
C PRO A 89 -8.61 -8.76 -14.62
N PRO A 90 -9.65 -8.18 -14.01
CA PRO A 90 -10.98 -8.76 -14.07
C PRO A 90 -11.46 -8.83 -15.53
N PRO A 91 -12.31 -9.81 -15.89
CA PRO A 91 -12.93 -9.87 -17.21
C PRO A 91 -13.58 -8.54 -17.57
N GLN A 92 -13.34 -8.03 -18.79
CA GLN A 92 -13.81 -6.73 -19.28
C GLN A 92 -15.33 -6.66 -19.52
N THR A 93 -16.11 -7.55 -18.89
CA THR A 93 -17.53 -7.72 -19.19
C THR A 93 -18.46 -6.82 -18.39
N ASP A 94 -18.00 -6.21 -17.31
CA ASP A 94 -18.92 -5.55 -16.36
C ASP A 94 -18.69 -4.05 -16.17
N GLY A 95 -17.87 -3.38 -17.01
CA GLY A 95 -17.79 -1.91 -17.08
C GLY A 95 -17.47 -1.19 -15.75
N VAL A 96 -16.90 -1.91 -14.79
CA VAL A 96 -16.87 -1.48 -13.40
C VAL A 96 -15.59 -2.02 -12.75
N ASP A 97 -14.62 -1.13 -12.50
CA ASP A 97 -13.32 -1.45 -11.89
C ASP A 97 -13.44 -1.69 -10.37
N PRO A 98 -13.14 -2.91 -9.86
CA PRO A 98 -13.16 -3.20 -8.44
C PRO A 98 -12.11 -2.37 -7.69
N LEU A 99 -12.50 -1.80 -6.54
CA LEU A 99 -11.61 -0.98 -5.72
C LEU A 99 -10.50 -1.80 -5.04
N VAL A 100 -10.76 -3.09 -4.81
CA VAL A 100 -9.84 -4.03 -4.20
C VAL A 100 -9.82 -5.30 -5.04
N GLN A 101 -8.61 -5.81 -5.30
CA GLN A 101 -8.38 -7.05 -6.01
C GLN A 101 -7.36 -7.88 -5.24
N ILE A 102 -7.64 -9.17 -5.07
CA ILE A 102 -6.83 -10.10 -4.28
C ILE A 102 -6.60 -11.37 -5.07
N GLN A 103 -5.36 -11.88 -5.05
CA GLN A 103 -5.05 -13.25 -5.44
C GLN A 103 -4.49 -14.01 -4.25
N VAL A 104 -5.05 -15.18 -3.96
CA VAL A 104 -4.46 -16.13 -3.00
C VAL A 104 -3.82 -17.26 -3.80
N THR A 105 -2.50 -17.34 -3.77
CA THR A 105 -1.70 -18.35 -4.48
C THR A 105 -1.19 -19.38 -3.49
N GLN A 106 -1.67 -20.63 -3.57
CA GLN A 106 -1.19 -21.73 -2.74
C GLN A 106 -0.02 -22.46 -3.41
N PHE A 107 0.98 -22.82 -2.63
CA PHE A 107 2.18 -23.56 -3.04
C PHE A 107 2.06 -25.04 -2.64
N GLY A 108 2.89 -25.91 -3.25
CA GLY A 108 2.89 -27.35 -2.98
C GLY A 108 3.26 -27.76 -1.56
N CYS A 109 3.77 -26.83 -0.74
CA CYS A 109 4.11 -27.03 0.67
C CYS A 109 3.04 -26.50 1.64
N ASP A 110 1.80 -26.29 1.17
CA ASP A 110 0.68 -25.66 1.89
C ASP A 110 0.89 -24.19 2.32
N GLY A 111 2.06 -23.62 2.02
CA GLY A 111 2.28 -22.18 2.11
C GLY A 111 1.45 -21.42 1.08
N PHE A 112 1.20 -20.14 1.33
CA PHE A 112 0.46 -19.29 0.40
C PHE A 112 1.04 -17.87 0.32
N VAL A 113 0.76 -17.21 -0.80
CA VAL A 113 1.04 -15.79 -1.04
C VAL A 113 -0.26 -15.07 -1.33
N MET A 114 -0.45 -13.89 -0.75
CA MET A 114 -1.57 -13.01 -1.04
C MET A 114 -1.11 -11.78 -1.81
N GLY A 115 -1.41 -11.74 -3.12
CA GLY A 115 -1.22 -10.56 -3.96
C GLY A 115 -2.40 -9.59 -3.82
N LEU A 116 -2.10 -8.29 -3.74
CA LEU A 116 -3.11 -7.24 -3.52
C LEU A 116 -2.92 -6.12 -4.55
N ILE A 117 -4.02 -5.72 -5.18
CA ILE A 117 -4.12 -4.45 -5.91
C ILE A 117 -5.22 -3.63 -5.24
N PHE A 118 -4.88 -2.41 -4.84
CA PHE A 118 -5.77 -1.51 -4.13
C PHE A 118 -5.87 -0.19 -4.89
N CYS A 119 -7.08 0.30 -5.11
CA CYS A 119 -7.30 1.60 -5.71
C CYS A 119 -6.79 2.70 -4.76
N HIS A 120 -5.70 3.37 -5.13
CA HIS A 120 -5.09 4.37 -4.25
C HIS A 120 -5.97 5.62 -4.05
N SER A 121 -6.99 5.83 -4.90
CA SER A 121 -7.94 6.93 -4.76
C SER A 121 -8.80 6.82 -3.51
N ILE A 122 -8.94 5.62 -2.92
CA ILE A 122 -9.83 5.40 -1.76
C ILE A 122 -9.11 5.35 -0.41
N CYS A 123 -7.88 4.84 -0.35
CA CYS A 123 -7.07 4.87 0.88
C CYS A 123 -5.58 4.86 0.60
N ASP A 124 -4.81 5.27 1.62
CA ASP A 124 -3.36 5.13 1.64
C ASP A 124 -2.94 3.77 2.21
N GLY A 125 -1.62 3.59 2.39
CA GLY A 125 -1.05 2.35 2.91
C GLY A 125 -1.49 2.01 4.35
N LEU A 126 -1.80 3.02 5.19
CA LEU A 126 -2.31 2.78 6.54
C LEU A 126 -3.74 2.27 6.48
N GLY A 127 -4.59 2.90 5.68
CA GLY A 127 -5.97 2.43 5.48
C GLY A 127 -6.04 1.01 4.92
N ALA A 128 -5.18 0.68 3.94
CA ALA A 128 -5.09 -0.67 3.40
C ALA A 128 -4.61 -1.67 4.46
N ALA A 129 -3.60 -1.33 5.28
CA ALA A 129 -3.13 -2.19 6.36
C ALA A 129 -4.19 -2.40 7.45
N GLN A 130 -4.94 -1.36 7.81
CA GLN A 130 -6.05 -1.45 8.75
C GLN A 130 -7.11 -2.46 8.27
N PHE A 131 -7.47 -2.40 6.98
CA PHE A 131 -8.38 -3.37 6.37
C PHE A 131 -7.80 -4.81 6.43
N LEU A 132 -6.53 -5.01 6.03
CA LEU A 132 -5.91 -6.34 6.05
C LEU A 132 -5.81 -6.93 7.46
N ASN A 133 -5.54 -6.09 8.48
CA ASN A 133 -5.57 -6.49 9.88
C ASN A 133 -6.97 -6.94 10.31
N ALA A 134 -8.02 -6.20 9.91
CA ALA A 134 -9.40 -6.61 10.16
C ALA A 134 -9.73 -7.96 9.51
N VAL A 135 -9.25 -8.22 8.27
CA VAL A 135 -9.40 -9.54 7.63
C VAL A 135 -8.69 -10.62 8.46
N GLY A 136 -7.48 -10.36 8.96
CA GLY A 136 -6.77 -11.28 9.85
C GLY A 136 -7.54 -11.60 11.14
N GLU A 137 -8.13 -10.58 11.76
CA GLU A 137 -8.99 -10.74 12.93
C GLU A 137 -10.24 -11.59 12.62
N MET A 138 -10.92 -11.32 11.51
CA MET A 138 -12.08 -12.13 11.08
C MET A 138 -11.70 -13.58 10.82
N ALA A 139 -10.52 -13.84 10.25
CA ALA A 139 -9.99 -15.18 10.00
C ALA A 139 -9.74 -15.96 11.30
N ARG A 140 -9.30 -15.27 12.36
CA ARG A 140 -9.11 -15.84 13.70
C ARG A 140 -10.41 -15.94 14.52
N GLY A 141 -11.55 -15.58 13.93
CA GLY A 141 -12.87 -15.67 14.57
C GLY A 141 -13.21 -14.51 15.51
N VAL A 142 -12.50 -13.39 15.43
CA VAL A 142 -12.89 -12.16 16.13
C VAL A 142 -14.21 -11.65 15.53
N PRO A 143 -15.23 -11.29 16.35
CA PRO A 143 -16.56 -10.99 15.85
C PRO A 143 -16.68 -9.64 15.12
N ALA A 144 -15.79 -8.69 15.39
CA ALA A 144 -15.77 -7.37 14.77
C ALA A 144 -14.33 -6.80 14.80
N PRO A 145 -13.96 -5.90 13.87
CA PRO A 145 -12.61 -5.34 13.86
C PRO A 145 -12.28 -4.63 15.18
N THR A 146 -11.09 -4.84 15.72
CA THR A 146 -10.64 -4.16 16.95
C THR A 146 -10.64 -2.64 16.77
N THR A 147 -10.27 -2.18 15.58
CA THR A 147 -10.37 -0.78 15.16
C THR A 147 -11.51 -0.64 14.14
N PRO A 148 -12.68 -0.13 14.54
CA PRO A 148 -13.82 0.06 13.63
C PRO A 148 -13.50 1.11 12.57
N PRO A 149 -13.83 0.88 11.28
CA PRO A 149 -13.58 1.88 10.24
C PRO A 149 -14.46 3.13 10.41
N SER A 150 -13.86 4.30 10.26
CA SER A 150 -14.57 5.58 10.20
C SER A 150 -15.10 5.82 8.78
N PRO A 151 -16.37 6.21 8.58
CA PRO A 151 -16.98 6.39 7.25
C PRO A 151 -16.45 7.62 6.48
N SER A 152 -15.60 8.44 7.10
CA SER A 152 -15.04 9.64 6.47
C SER A 152 -13.91 9.28 5.51
N VAL A 153 -14.25 9.06 4.24
CA VAL A 153 -13.26 8.95 3.16
C VAL A 153 -12.97 10.36 2.65
N PRO A 154 -11.77 10.93 2.86
CA PRO A 154 -11.43 12.20 2.24
C PRO A 154 -11.05 12.00 0.78
N LEU A 155 -11.01 13.15 0.12
CA LEU A 155 -11.02 13.33 -1.33
C LEU A 155 -10.02 12.42 -2.06
N PRO A 156 -10.44 11.84 -3.19
CA PRO A 156 -9.54 11.14 -4.08
C PRO A 156 -8.47 12.11 -4.59
N MET A 157 -7.21 11.71 -4.43
CA MET A 157 -6.09 12.44 -5.02
C MET A 157 -5.88 12.00 -6.47
N SER A 158 -5.78 13.00 -7.35
CA SER A 158 -5.28 12.81 -8.70
C SER A 158 -3.76 12.83 -8.67
N PHE A 159 -3.12 11.69 -8.85
CA PHE A 159 -1.68 11.64 -9.06
C PHE A 159 -1.32 12.12 -10.47
N PRO A 160 -0.28 12.93 -10.64
CA PRO A 160 0.20 13.31 -11.97
C PRO A 160 0.70 12.07 -12.71
N LEU A 161 0.46 12.03 -14.02
CA LEU A 161 0.98 10.98 -14.89
C LEU A 161 2.51 11.01 -14.85
N LEU A 162 3.11 9.83 -14.66
CA LEU A 162 4.55 9.67 -14.76
C LEU A 162 4.96 9.79 -16.25
N PRO A 163 6.12 10.41 -16.54
CA PRO A 163 6.68 10.42 -17.88
C PRO A 163 6.85 8.99 -18.40
N ASP A 164 6.70 8.80 -19.71
CA ASP A 164 6.88 7.53 -20.39
C ASP A 164 8.38 7.19 -20.48
N HIS A 165 8.92 6.71 -19.36
CA HIS A 165 10.27 6.19 -19.25
C HIS A 165 10.21 4.71 -18.90
N GLN A 166 11.04 3.91 -19.57
CA GLN A 166 11.26 2.54 -19.16
C GLN A 166 12.06 2.56 -17.85
N LEU A 167 11.39 2.21 -16.75
CA LEU A 167 12.00 2.12 -15.43
C LEU A 167 12.28 0.65 -15.11
N GLU A 168 13.45 0.38 -14.54
CA GLU A 168 13.80 -0.93 -14.02
C GLU A 168 13.69 -0.93 -12.49
N PRO A 169 13.13 -2.00 -11.88
CA PRO A 169 13.08 -2.12 -10.44
C PRO A 169 14.50 -2.33 -9.89
N ALA A 170 14.83 -1.60 -8.82
CA ALA A 170 16.03 -1.82 -8.03
C ALA A 170 15.62 -2.14 -6.59
N ILE A 171 16.18 -3.22 -6.04
CA ILE A 171 16.01 -3.60 -4.65
C ILE A 171 17.34 -3.35 -3.97
N ILE A 172 17.30 -2.55 -2.90
CA ILE A 172 18.47 -2.14 -2.15
C ILE A 172 18.20 -2.53 -0.70
N ASP A 173 18.89 -3.56 -0.23
CA ASP A 173 18.85 -3.97 1.15
C ASP A 173 19.71 -3.04 2.00
N VAL A 174 19.10 -2.50 3.05
CA VAL A 174 19.79 -1.69 4.06
C VAL A 174 19.62 -2.40 5.38
N SER A 175 20.72 -2.91 5.94
CA SER A 175 20.67 -3.70 7.16
C SER A 175 20.20 -2.87 8.36
N THR A 176 19.56 -3.52 9.33
CA THR A 176 19.18 -2.87 10.59
C THR A 176 20.40 -2.29 11.30
N ASP A 177 21.54 -2.98 11.25
CA ASP A 177 22.81 -2.53 11.84
C ASP A 177 23.31 -1.22 11.22
N GLU A 178 23.24 -1.09 9.89
CA GLU A 178 23.59 0.15 9.19
C GLU A 178 22.63 1.29 9.53
N ILE A 179 21.32 1.00 9.58
CA ILE A 179 20.30 1.97 9.97
C ILE A 179 20.56 2.47 11.39
N GLU A 180 20.84 1.57 12.33
CA GLU A 180 21.12 1.90 13.71
C GLU A 180 22.42 2.67 13.88
N LYS A 181 23.48 2.27 13.15
CA LYS A 181 24.75 2.99 13.11
C LYS A 181 24.54 4.43 12.67
N LEU A 182 23.84 4.65 11.56
CA LEU A 182 23.55 5.98 11.03
C LEU A 182 22.70 6.82 11.99
N LYS A 183 21.69 6.22 12.64
CA LYS A 183 20.90 6.88 13.69
C LYS A 183 21.76 7.30 14.89
N ARG A 184 22.69 6.45 15.33
CA ARG A 184 23.61 6.76 16.44
C ARG A 184 24.54 7.92 16.08
N GLU A 185 25.16 7.88 14.91
CA GLU A 185 26.06 8.94 14.44
C GLU A 185 25.32 10.28 14.27
N PHE A 186 24.10 10.26 13.72
CA PHE A 186 23.27 11.45 13.60
C PHE A 186 22.95 12.06 14.98
N ARG A 187 22.59 11.22 15.96
CA ARG A 187 22.31 11.67 17.33
C ARG A 187 23.54 12.27 17.99
N GLN A 188 24.72 11.67 17.79
CA GLN A 188 25.99 12.17 18.33
C GLN A 188 26.33 13.56 17.76
N ARG A 189 26.10 13.78 16.47
CA ARG A 189 26.43 15.06 15.80
C ARG A 189 25.41 16.17 16.06
N SER A 190 24.12 15.85 16.01
CA SER A 190 23.05 16.85 16.04
C SER A 190 22.45 17.07 17.43
N GLY A 191 22.66 16.12 18.37
CA GLY A 191 21.94 16.06 19.64
C GLY A 191 20.45 15.72 19.53
N LYS A 192 19.93 15.53 18.30
CA LYS A 192 18.52 15.26 18.03
C LYS A 192 18.31 13.79 17.69
N ASN A 193 17.14 13.26 18.01
CA ASN A 193 16.69 11.96 17.51
C ASN A 193 16.01 12.11 16.14
N CYS A 194 15.94 11.01 15.39
CA CYS A 194 14.99 10.87 14.30
C CYS A 194 13.59 10.70 14.91
N SER A 195 12.69 11.66 14.67
CA SER A 195 11.31 11.59 15.14
C SER A 195 10.38 11.18 14.00
N THR A 196 9.31 10.50 14.38
CA THR A 196 8.19 10.21 13.49
C THR A 196 7.17 11.32 13.66
N PHE A 197 6.54 11.71 12.55
CA PHE A 197 5.35 12.55 12.59
C PHE A 197 4.15 11.61 12.48
N GLU A 198 3.30 11.59 13.50
CA GLU A 198 2.01 10.92 13.47
C GLU A 198 0.94 12.02 13.35
N PRO A 199 0.23 12.09 12.21
CA PRO A 199 -0.91 13.00 12.12
C PRO A 199 -1.97 12.55 13.13
N PRO A 200 -2.61 13.46 13.88
CA PRO A 200 -3.70 13.12 14.79
C PRO A 200 -4.96 12.83 13.97
N LEU A 201 -5.03 11.62 13.41
CA LEU A 201 -6.20 11.15 12.69
C LEU A 201 -7.23 10.58 13.67
N PRO A 202 -8.53 10.71 13.37
CA PRO A 202 -9.55 9.99 14.12
C PRO A 202 -9.26 8.49 14.14
N GLU A 203 -9.52 7.84 15.27
CA GLU A 203 -9.42 6.39 15.37
C GLU A 203 -10.27 5.73 14.28
N GLY A 204 -9.69 4.74 13.59
CA GLY A 204 -10.36 4.01 12.52
C GLY A 204 -10.44 4.73 11.17
N PHE A 205 -9.86 5.92 11.05
CA PHE A 205 -9.70 6.57 9.76
C PHE A 205 -8.87 5.69 8.81
N TYR A 206 -9.47 5.29 7.69
CA TYR A 206 -8.84 4.41 6.70
C TYR A 206 -8.82 5.01 5.30
N GLY A 207 -9.00 6.33 5.17
CA GLY A 207 -8.93 7.04 3.88
C GLY A 207 -7.50 7.46 3.52
N ASN A 208 -7.36 8.35 2.53
CA ASN A 208 -6.07 8.97 2.20
C ASN A 208 -5.73 10.10 3.17
N CYS A 209 -4.65 10.00 3.93
CA CYS A 209 -4.11 11.12 4.70
C CYS A 209 -2.58 11.19 4.60
N PHE A 210 -2.10 11.38 3.38
CA PHE A 210 -0.70 11.69 3.14
C PHE A 210 -0.60 12.99 2.33
N PHE A 211 0.34 13.84 2.73
CA PHE A 211 0.65 15.08 2.02
C PHE A 211 2.16 15.04 1.72
N PRO A 212 2.58 14.92 0.46
CA PRO A 212 4.00 14.88 0.14
C PRO A 212 4.71 16.16 0.60
N VAL A 213 5.84 15.98 1.26
CA VAL A 213 6.74 17.07 1.64
C VAL A 213 7.80 17.17 0.55
N THR A 214 7.83 18.31 -0.15
CA THR A 214 8.83 18.57 -1.20
C THR A 214 9.97 19.42 -0.65
N VAL A 215 11.20 18.95 -0.86
CA VAL A 215 12.44 19.70 -0.61
C VAL A 215 13.23 19.77 -1.92
N THR A 216 13.67 20.96 -2.30
CA THR A 216 14.39 21.20 -3.55
C THR A 216 15.78 21.72 -3.26
N ALA A 217 16.79 21.11 -3.87
CA ALA A 217 18.19 21.53 -3.83
C ALA A 217 18.86 21.26 -5.18
N ALA A 218 19.95 21.96 -5.51
CA ALA A 218 20.69 21.67 -6.74
C ALA A 218 21.40 20.31 -6.62
N SER A 219 21.43 19.51 -7.69
CA SER A 219 22.09 18.19 -7.67
C SER A 219 23.55 18.28 -7.19
N ARG A 220 24.29 19.30 -7.64
CA ARG A 220 25.66 19.58 -7.18
C ARG A 220 25.78 19.83 -5.68
N GLU A 221 24.76 20.42 -5.06
CA GLU A 221 24.74 20.69 -3.62
C GLU A 221 24.42 19.41 -2.86
N VAL A 222 23.47 18.60 -3.34
CA VAL A 222 23.13 17.30 -2.73
C VAL A 222 24.33 16.36 -2.76
N VAL A 223 25.06 16.29 -3.88
CA VAL A 223 26.27 15.44 -4.02
C VAL A 223 27.41 15.93 -3.13
N ALA A 224 27.53 17.23 -2.89
CA ALA A 224 28.57 17.79 -2.03
C ALA A 224 28.26 17.67 -0.53
N LYS A 225 26.99 17.42 -0.17
CA LYS A 225 26.53 17.30 1.22
C LYS A 225 26.81 15.92 1.79
N ASP A 226 27.13 15.90 3.07
CA ASP A 226 27.10 14.64 3.80
C ASP A 226 25.65 14.19 4.10
N VAL A 227 25.47 12.91 4.42
CA VAL A 227 24.12 12.34 4.66
C VAL A 227 23.36 13.05 5.78
N PHE A 228 24.05 13.58 6.79
CA PHE A 228 23.42 14.25 7.92
C PHE A 228 22.89 15.64 7.55
N GLU A 229 23.59 16.35 6.66
CA GLU A 229 23.08 17.59 6.08
C GLU A 229 21.82 17.34 5.24
N VAL A 230 21.78 16.25 4.47
CA VAL A 230 20.58 15.85 3.73
C VAL A 230 19.43 15.49 4.68
N VAL A 231 19.73 14.80 5.79
CA VAL A 231 18.73 14.50 6.84
C VAL A 231 18.16 15.77 7.45
N GLU A 232 18.97 16.77 7.79
CA GLU A 232 18.46 18.04 8.32
C GLU A 232 17.58 18.78 7.30
N LEU A 233 17.95 18.81 6.02
CA LEU A 233 17.10 19.39 4.96
C LEU A 233 15.72 18.73 4.90
N ILE A 234 15.67 17.39 4.99
CA ILE A 234 14.41 16.64 5.03
C ILE A 234 13.60 16.97 6.29
N LYS A 235 14.26 17.05 7.46
CA LYS A 235 13.59 17.37 8.73
C LYS A 235 13.03 18.78 8.75
N GLU A 236 13.74 19.75 8.21
CA GLU A 236 13.26 21.12 8.05
C GLU A 236 12.04 21.17 7.13
N GLY A 237 12.08 20.44 6.00
CA GLY A 237 10.92 20.27 5.12
C GLY A 237 9.70 19.72 5.86
N LYS A 238 9.88 18.61 6.60
CA LYS A 238 8.80 17.96 7.38
C LYS A 238 8.26 18.87 8.48
N ALA A 239 9.11 19.66 9.13
CA ALA A 239 8.69 20.58 10.19
C ALA A 239 7.77 21.71 9.70
N ARG A 240 7.87 22.09 8.42
CA ARG A 240 7.00 23.12 7.82
C ARG A 240 5.60 22.61 7.46
N LEU A 241 5.43 21.29 7.31
CA LEU A 241 4.19 20.68 6.77
C LEU A 241 2.94 21.12 7.53
N ALA A 242 2.94 21.04 8.86
CA ALA A 242 1.75 21.33 9.65
C ALA A 242 1.26 22.78 9.47
N GLU A 243 2.17 23.74 9.39
CA GLU A 243 1.84 25.16 9.18
C GLU A 243 1.45 25.43 7.72
N GLU A 244 2.13 24.82 6.75
CA GLU A 244 1.78 24.93 5.33
C GLU A 244 0.39 24.35 5.04
N PHE A 245 0.09 23.19 5.62
CA PHE A 245 -1.22 22.55 5.55
C PHE A 245 -2.30 23.42 6.18
N ARG A 246 -2.10 23.93 7.40
CA ARG A 246 -3.06 24.83 8.07
C ARG A 246 -3.37 26.07 7.23
N LYS A 247 -2.34 26.69 6.63
CA LYS A 247 -2.50 27.85 5.73
C LYS A 247 -3.25 27.51 4.45
N TRP A 248 -3.08 26.29 3.93
CA TRP A 248 -3.79 25.82 2.75
C TRP A 248 -5.25 25.51 3.08
N ALA A 249 -5.50 24.68 4.10
CA ALA A 249 -6.83 24.27 4.54
C ALA A 249 -7.72 25.46 4.99
N GLY A 250 -7.11 26.52 5.54
CA GLY A 250 -7.82 27.72 5.98
C GLY A 250 -8.25 28.68 4.87
N LYS A 251 -7.85 28.46 3.60
CA LYS A 251 -8.29 29.28 2.47
C LYS A 251 -9.59 28.72 1.87
N ALA A 252 -10.66 29.51 1.91
CA ALA A 252 -11.86 29.23 1.13
C ALA A 252 -11.49 29.14 -0.35
N GLY A 253 -11.64 27.95 -0.97
CA GLY A 253 -11.17 27.67 -2.33
C GLY A 253 -9.89 26.82 -2.43
N ALA A 254 -9.45 26.16 -1.35
CA ALA A 254 -8.30 25.23 -1.37
C ALA A 254 -8.39 24.08 -2.40
N GLN A 255 -9.58 23.86 -2.98
CA GLN A 255 -9.86 22.85 -4.02
C GLN A 255 -9.85 23.41 -5.46
N THR A 256 -9.76 24.73 -5.66
CA THR A 256 -9.72 25.33 -7.01
C THR A 256 -8.28 25.68 -7.42
N GLY A 257 -7.51 24.67 -7.81
CA GLY A 257 -6.14 24.82 -8.30
C GLY A 257 -5.39 23.48 -8.31
N PRO A 258 -4.19 23.41 -8.93
CA PRO A 258 -3.36 22.21 -8.85
C PRO A 258 -3.02 21.89 -7.39
N ASP A 259 -3.05 20.61 -7.02
CA ASP A 259 -2.70 20.16 -5.68
C ASP A 259 -1.31 20.66 -5.32
N ARG A 260 -1.24 21.51 -4.30
CA ARG A 260 0.01 22.14 -3.85
C ARG A 260 0.98 21.12 -3.25
N PHE A 261 0.47 19.99 -2.79
CA PHE A 261 1.27 18.91 -2.22
C PHE A 261 1.62 17.84 -3.26
N ALA A 262 1.08 17.90 -4.48
CA ALA A 262 1.48 17.01 -5.56
C ALA A 262 2.86 17.45 -6.11
N PRO A 263 3.93 16.65 -5.92
CA PRO A 263 5.22 17.00 -6.48
C PRO A 263 5.19 16.77 -8.01
N PRO A 264 5.93 17.57 -8.81
CA PRO A 264 6.15 17.22 -10.20
C PRO A 264 6.92 15.90 -10.26
N LEU A 265 6.35 14.87 -10.90
CA LEU A 265 6.99 13.57 -11.07
C LEU A 265 7.89 13.59 -12.33
N GLU A 266 8.96 14.37 -12.30
CA GLU A 266 9.96 14.45 -13.37
C GLU A 266 11.19 13.58 -13.05
N TYR A 267 12.08 13.39 -14.04
CA TYR A 267 13.37 12.69 -13.86
C TYR A 267 14.22 13.23 -12.70
N ARG A 268 14.01 14.48 -12.29
CA ARG A 268 14.74 15.15 -11.20
C ARG A 268 14.10 14.96 -9.82
N THR A 269 13.00 14.22 -9.74
CA THR A 269 12.24 14.04 -8.50
C THR A 269 12.46 12.64 -7.95
N LEU A 270 13.00 12.57 -6.72
CA LEU A 270 12.99 11.34 -5.92
C LEU A 270 11.78 11.36 -4.99
N PHE A 271 10.84 10.43 -5.21
CA PHE A 271 9.69 10.26 -4.33
C PHE A 271 9.90 9.05 -3.41
N ILE A 272 9.84 9.26 -2.10
CA ILE A 272 10.03 8.21 -1.10
C ILE A 272 8.71 8.01 -0.35
N SER A 273 8.18 6.78 -0.43
CA SER A 273 7.03 6.32 0.34
C SER A 273 7.51 5.30 1.36
N GLU A 274 7.31 5.57 2.65
CA GLU A 274 7.75 4.71 3.75
C GLU A 274 6.64 3.71 4.10
N TRP A 275 6.97 2.41 4.14
CA TRP A 275 6.02 1.32 4.39
C TRP A 275 6.36 0.49 5.63
N GLY A 276 7.53 0.72 6.24
CA GLY A 276 8.07 -0.10 7.33
C GLY A 276 7.30 0.01 8.64
N ARG A 277 6.36 0.96 8.77
CA ARG A 277 5.56 1.18 9.98
C ARG A 277 4.05 1.14 9.76
N LEU A 278 3.59 0.60 8.65
CA LEU A 278 2.15 0.56 8.35
C LEU A 278 1.38 -0.48 9.18
N GLY A 279 2.04 -1.27 10.02
CA GLY A 279 1.41 -2.39 10.75
C GLY A 279 1.00 -3.57 9.85
N SER A 280 1.25 -3.48 8.54
CA SER A 280 1.01 -4.56 7.57
C SER A 280 1.88 -5.80 7.79
N MET A 281 2.97 -5.65 8.56
CA MET A 281 3.87 -6.74 8.97
C MET A 281 3.31 -7.58 10.13
N GLU A 282 2.21 -7.17 10.78
CA GLU A 282 1.64 -7.85 11.96
C GLU A 282 0.39 -8.67 11.64
N VAL A 283 -0.03 -8.73 10.36
CA VAL A 283 -1.24 -9.45 9.96
C VAL A 283 -1.04 -10.96 10.15
N ASP A 284 -1.90 -11.57 10.95
CA ASP A 284 -2.00 -13.01 11.17
C ASP A 284 -3.39 -13.50 10.72
N TYR A 285 -3.47 -14.58 9.93
CA TYR A 285 -4.76 -15.15 9.49
C TYR A 285 -5.14 -16.43 10.27
N GLY A 286 -4.39 -16.76 11.32
CA GLY A 286 -4.53 -17.98 12.12
C GLY A 286 -3.38 -18.97 11.97
N TRP A 287 -2.35 -18.64 11.17
CA TRP A 287 -1.17 -19.47 10.92
C TRP A 287 0.14 -18.76 11.28
N GLY A 288 0.07 -17.68 12.05
CA GLY A 288 1.21 -16.85 12.41
C GLY A 288 1.32 -15.59 11.54
N THR A 289 2.23 -14.71 11.94
CA THR A 289 2.51 -13.46 11.24
C THR A 289 3.19 -13.71 9.88
N ARG A 290 2.94 -12.83 8.92
CA ARG A 290 3.58 -12.87 7.59
C ARG A 290 5.11 -12.85 7.67
N PHE A 291 5.74 -13.44 6.64
CA PHE A 291 7.20 -13.44 6.45
C PHE A 291 7.72 -12.36 5.48
N MET A 292 6.87 -11.78 4.60
CA MET A 292 7.34 -10.81 3.59
C MET A 292 6.22 -9.93 2.96
N LEU A 293 6.54 -8.67 2.63
CA LEU A 293 5.69 -7.74 1.86
C LEU A 293 6.48 -7.18 0.68
N PHE A 294 5.96 -7.37 -0.54
CA PHE A 294 6.51 -6.78 -1.75
C PHE A 294 5.56 -5.75 -2.34
N ARG A 295 6.14 -4.66 -2.87
CA ARG A 295 5.39 -3.65 -3.63
C ARG A 295 5.69 -3.82 -5.12
N PHE A 296 4.62 -3.95 -5.90
CA PHE A 296 4.69 -3.93 -7.35
C PHE A 296 3.98 -2.72 -7.91
N ARG A 297 4.51 -2.21 -9.01
CA ARG A 297 3.85 -1.21 -9.82
C ARG A 297 3.09 -1.94 -10.92
N GLY A 298 1.77 -1.81 -10.94
CA GLY A 298 0.99 -2.15 -12.12
C GLY A 298 1.37 -1.20 -13.26
N ARG A 299 1.50 -1.72 -14.49
CA ARG A 299 1.48 -0.85 -15.67
C ARG A 299 0.07 -0.23 -15.72
N ALA A 300 0.03 1.09 -15.76
CA ALA A 300 -1.21 1.83 -15.99
C ALA A 300 -1.69 1.60 -17.42
#